data_AF-A0A3P7Z7Q1-F1
#
_entry.id   AF-A0A3P7Z7Q1-F1
#
_cell.length_a   1.000
_cell.length_b   1.000
_cell.length_c   1.000
_cell.angle_alpha   90.00
_cell.angle_beta   90.00
_cell.angle_gamma   90.00
#
_symmetry.space_group_name_H-M   'P 1'
#
loop_
_entity.id
_entity.type
_entity.pdbx_description
1 polymer ?
#
loop_
_entity_poly.entity_id
_entity_poly.type
_entity_poly.pdbx_seq_one_letter_code
_entity_poly.pdbx_strand_id
1 'polypeptide(L)'
;MYVDGHICLSLLGTWNGQGSENWSAETSNLLQLAISIQGLILNSEPYFNEAGYEERRTDPIYQEQSRIYNEAVIALSLQSMISIVQNPFPIFRKEIIKHCVDKCKKYLSLLENWASLDSVEYERIKAIDQSSSSSSTEEKKLLLPGFSLPPVSKGFQLSIRRHSIVLSNIIKSYIDLNYTTNTE
;
A
#
# COMPACT_ATOMS: atom_id res chain seq x y z
N MET A 1 -8.69 8.45 6.83
CA MET A 1 -8.14 9.74 6.34
C MET A 1 -9.15 10.31 5.37
N TYR A 2 -9.53 11.57 5.53
CA TYR A 2 -10.54 12.19 4.69
C TYR A 2 -9.96 12.74 3.39
N VAL A 3 -10.84 12.98 2.43
CA VAL A 3 -10.49 13.48 1.08
C VAL A 3 -9.83 14.87 1.14
N ASP A 4 -10.21 15.68 2.12
CA ASP A 4 -9.66 17.02 2.37
C ASP A 4 -8.35 17.01 3.17
N GLY A 5 -7.83 15.83 3.51
CA GLY A 5 -6.59 15.65 4.24
C GLY A 5 -6.74 15.60 5.76
N HIS A 6 -7.95 15.67 6.31
CA HIS A 6 -8.12 15.48 7.76
C HIS A 6 -7.75 14.07 8.20
N ILE A 7 -6.96 13.99 9.27
CA ILE A 7 -6.49 12.74 9.87
C ILE A 7 -7.23 12.53 11.19
N CYS A 8 -7.90 11.39 11.33
CA CYS A 8 -8.51 10.94 12.59
C CYS A 8 -7.46 10.20 13.42
N LEU A 9 -7.06 10.81 14.54
CA LEU A 9 -6.18 10.18 15.51
C LEU A 9 -6.38 10.82 16.89
N SER A 10 -6.43 10.01 17.95
CA SER A 10 -6.61 10.50 19.32
C SER A 10 -5.48 11.43 19.76
N LEU A 11 -4.24 11.14 19.34
CA LEU A 11 -3.08 12.00 19.52
C LEU A 11 -3.19 13.36 18.81
N LEU A 12 -4.13 13.54 17.88
CA LEU A 12 -4.40 14.82 17.23
C LEU A 12 -5.69 15.48 17.76
N GLY A 13 -6.38 14.85 18.71
CA GLY A 13 -7.67 15.32 19.22
C GLY A 13 -8.82 15.18 18.22
N THR A 14 -8.63 14.44 17.13
CA THR A 14 -9.60 14.26 16.04
C THR A 14 -10.26 12.88 16.05
N TRP A 15 -10.00 12.09 17.09
CA TRP A 15 -10.64 10.80 17.35
C TRP A 15 -10.73 10.55 18.86
N ASN A 16 -11.65 9.70 19.27
CA ASN A 16 -11.80 9.34 20.68
C ASN A 16 -10.62 8.47 21.14
N GLY A 17 -9.95 8.88 22.21
CA GLY A 17 -8.93 8.10 22.90
C GLY A 17 -9.06 8.20 24.42
N GLN A 18 -8.46 7.26 25.12
CA GLN A 18 -8.47 7.15 26.57
C GLN A 18 -7.07 7.34 27.15
N GLY A 19 -6.97 8.15 28.22
CA GLY A 19 -5.72 8.34 28.96
C GLY A 19 -4.54 8.73 28.07
N SER A 20 -3.53 7.85 28.01
CA SER A 20 -2.28 8.04 27.25
C SER A 20 -2.43 7.98 25.73
N GLU A 21 -3.62 7.66 25.20
CA GLU A 21 -3.91 7.71 23.77
C GLU A 21 -4.13 9.14 23.25
N ASN A 22 -4.46 10.08 24.15
CA ASN A 22 -4.61 11.50 23.82
C ASN A 22 -3.27 12.23 23.94
N TRP A 23 -3.12 13.34 23.20
CA TRP A 23 -1.89 14.13 23.24
C TRP A 23 -1.59 14.64 24.66
N SER A 24 -0.36 14.44 25.12
CA SER A 24 0.18 15.04 26.34
C SER A 24 1.46 15.80 26.01
N ALA A 25 1.53 17.06 26.43
CA ALA A 25 2.74 17.88 26.26
C ALA A 25 3.96 17.31 27.01
N GLU A 26 3.74 16.47 28.02
CA GLU A 26 4.79 15.91 28.87
C GLU A 26 5.40 14.62 28.29
N THR A 27 4.61 13.84 27.53
CA THR A 27 5.00 12.48 27.11
C THR A 27 4.89 12.22 25.61
N SER A 28 4.03 12.95 24.89
CA SER A 28 3.84 12.77 23.46
C SER A 28 4.95 13.44 22.65
N ASN A 29 5.24 12.87 21.47
CA ASN A 29 6.23 13.42 20.56
C ASN A 29 5.91 13.07 19.10
N LEU A 30 6.62 13.69 18.16
CA LEU A 30 6.39 13.50 16.72
C LEU A 30 6.68 12.06 16.26
N LEU A 31 7.60 11.34 16.92
CA LEU A 31 7.87 9.95 16.59
C LEU A 31 6.66 9.07 16.94
N GLN A 32 6.06 9.28 18.11
CA GLN A 32 4.83 8.59 18.51
C GLN A 32 3.73 8.85 17.47
N LEU A 33 3.51 10.10 17.07
CA LEU A 33 2.55 10.45 16.04
C LEU A 33 2.83 9.72 14.72
N ALA A 34 4.09 9.72 14.25
CA ALA A 34 4.48 9.05 13.01
C ALA A 34 4.30 7.52 13.06
N ILE A 35 4.57 6.89 14.21
CA ILE A 35 4.36 5.46 14.42
C ILE A 35 2.86 5.15 14.47
N SER A 36 2.05 5.99 15.13
CA SER A 36 0.60 5.84 15.19
C SER A 36 -0.04 5.94 13.80
N ILE A 37 0.40 6.87 12.95
CA ILE A 37 -0.07 6.94 11.55
C ILE A 37 0.29 5.65 10.79
N GLN A 38 1.53 5.18 10.92
CA GLN A 38 1.96 3.94 10.26
C GLN A 38 1.19 2.70 10.73
N GLY A 39 0.99 2.56 12.04
CA GLY A 39 0.38 1.36 12.62
C GLY A 39 -1.14 1.34 12.54
N LEU A 40 -1.79 2.49 12.73
CA LEU A 40 -3.25 2.56 12.87
C LEU A 40 -3.95 2.95 11.57
N ILE A 41 -3.30 3.76 10.71
CA ILE A 41 -3.93 4.27 9.49
C ILE A 41 -3.43 3.51 8.26
N LEU A 42 -2.11 3.34 8.12
CA LEU A 42 -1.48 2.74 6.94
C LEU A 42 -1.30 1.21 7.07
N ASN A 43 -2.35 0.52 7.52
CA ASN A 43 -2.33 -0.93 7.74
C ASN A 43 -2.82 -1.73 6.51
N SER A 44 -2.85 -3.06 6.63
CA SER A 44 -3.15 -3.99 5.54
C SER A 44 -4.63 -4.16 5.20
N GLU A 45 -5.54 -3.74 6.08
CA GLU A 45 -6.99 -3.81 5.87
C GLU A 45 -7.68 -2.51 6.32
N PRO A 46 -7.37 -1.38 5.66
CA PRO A 46 -7.84 -0.06 6.06
C PRO A 46 -9.37 0.12 6.02
N TYR A 47 -10.10 -0.79 5.38
CA TYR A 47 -11.57 -0.83 5.42
C TYR A 47 -12.11 -0.99 6.85
N PHE A 48 -11.41 -1.76 7.69
CA PHE A 48 -11.82 -1.99 9.08
C PHE A 48 -11.41 -0.88 10.04
N ASN A 49 -10.72 0.16 9.56
CA ASN A 49 -10.45 1.36 10.36
C ASN A 49 -11.74 2.18 10.59
N GLU A 50 -12.83 1.86 9.91
CA GLU A 50 -14.13 2.49 10.12
C GLU A 50 -14.74 2.08 11.46
N ALA A 51 -15.38 3.04 12.15
CA ALA A 51 -15.95 2.79 13.46
C ALA A 51 -17.04 1.71 13.40
N GLY A 52 -16.92 0.70 14.28
CA GLY A 52 -17.89 -0.39 14.38
C GLY A 52 -17.73 -1.51 13.33
N TYR A 53 -16.68 -1.47 12.50
CA TYR A 53 -16.44 -2.50 11.48
C TYR A 53 -15.54 -3.63 12.00
N GLU A 54 -14.78 -3.42 13.08
CA GLU A 54 -13.86 -4.41 13.65
C GLU A 54 -14.57 -5.71 14.06
N GLU A 55 -15.73 -5.60 14.70
CA GLU A 55 -16.54 -6.76 15.12
C GLU A 55 -17.08 -7.58 13.94
N ARG A 56 -17.05 -7.02 12.73
CA ARG A 56 -17.59 -7.63 11.50
C ARG A 56 -16.50 -8.27 10.64
N ARG A 57 -15.25 -8.31 11.10
CA ARG A 57 -14.10 -8.86 10.36
C ARG A 57 -14.28 -10.33 9.97
N THR A 58 -15.07 -11.10 10.73
CA THR A 58 -15.36 -12.51 10.44
C THR A 58 -16.47 -12.71 9.41
N ASP A 59 -17.23 -11.67 9.06
CA ASP A 59 -18.33 -11.76 8.11
C ASP A 59 -17.80 -11.77 6.67
N PRO A 60 -18.11 -12.81 5.86
CA PRO A 60 -17.66 -12.92 4.48
C PRO A 60 -18.00 -11.71 3.61
N ILE A 61 -19.12 -11.03 3.87
CA ILE A 61 -19.53 -9.83 3.11
C ILE A 61 -18.52 -8.70 3.35
N TYR A 62 -18.10 -8.49 4.59
CA TYR A 62 -17.17 -7.42 4.96
C TYR A 62 -15.75 -7.74 4.53
N GLN A 63 -15.37 -9.02 4.53
CA GLN A 63 -14.10 -9.47 3.95
C GLN A 63 -14.03 -9.16 2.45
N GLU A 64 -15.12 -9.40 1.71
CA GLU A 64 -15.19 -9.06 0.28
C GLU A 64 -15.14 -7.55 0.05
N GLN A 65 -15.81 -6.75 0.90
CA GLN A 65 -15.70 -5.29 0.80
C GLN A 65 -14.29 -4.78 1.12
N SER A 66 -13.63 -5.36 2.14
CA SER A 66 -12.22 -5.05 2.46
C SER A 66 -11.30 -5.37 1.28
N ARG A 67 -11.52 -6.49 0.60
CA ARG A 67 -10.79 -6.90 -0.60
C ARG A 67 -10.94 -5.89 -1.74
N ILE A 68 -12.17 -5.48 -2.05
CA ILE A 68 -12.46 -4.46 -3.08
C ILE A 68 -11.84 -3.11 -2.70
N TYR A 69 -11.92 -2.74 -1.42
CA TYR A 69 -11.32 -1.51 -0.90
C TYR A 69 -9.79 -1.52 -1.07
N ASN A 70 -9.14 -2.65 -0.80
CA ASN A 70 -7.70 -2.82 -0.98
C ASN A 70 -7.26 -2.63 -2.45
N GLU A 71 -8.03 -3.14 -3.42
CA GLU A 71 -7.75 -2.88 -4.84
C GLU A 71 -7.71 -1.36 -5.12
N ALA A 72 -8.70 -0.62 -4.62
CA ALA A 72 -8.79 0.82 -4.82
C ALA A 72 -7.64 1.56 -4.14
N VAL A 73 -7.32 1.23 -2.88
CA VAL A 73 -6.24 1.86 -2.12
C VAL A 73 -4.89 1.65 -2.80
N ILE A 74 -4.58 0.43 -3.27
CA ILE A 74 -3.31 0.14 -3.95
C ILE A 74 -3.23 0.91 -5.28
N ALA A 75 -4.31 0.93 -6.08
CA ALA A 75 -4.36 1.67 -7.34
C ALA A 75 -4.16 3.18 -7.13
N LEU A 76 -4.83 3.76 -6.14
CA LEU A 76 -4.70 5.17 -5.76
C LEU A 76 -3.31 5.48 -5.19
N SER A 77 -2.73 4.56 -4.43
CA SER A 77 -1.37 4.71 -3.89
C SER A 77 -0.34 4.80 -5.02
N LEU A 78 -0.45 3.94 -6.03
CA LEU A 78 0.43 3.98 -7.20
C LEU A 78 0.22 5.29 -8.01
N GLN A 79 -1.02 5.74 -8.16
CA GLN A 79 -1.33 7.02 -8.80
C GLN A 79 -0.75 8.21 -8.01
N SER A 80 -0.85 8.19 -6.69
CA SER A 80 -0.27 9.20 -5.80
C SER A 80 1.26 9.24 -5.95
N MET A 81 1.92 8.09 -5.98
CA MET A 81 3.37 8.01 -6.22
C MET A 81 3.77 8.66 -7.54
N ILE A 82 3.01 8.43 -8.62
CA ILE A 82 3.23 9.10 -9.92
C ILE A 82 3.15 10.62 -9.77
N SER A 83 2.09 11.12 -9.12
CA SER A 83 1.91 12.56 -8.92
C SER A 83 3.05 13.18 -8.10
N ILE A 84 3.49 12.51 -7.04
CA ILE A 84 4.56 12.98 -6.16
C ILE A 84 5.90 12.99 -6.91
N VAL A 85 6.20 11.97 -7.71
CA VAL A 85 7.49 11.93 -8.43
C VAL A 85 7.53 12.89 -9.62
N GLN A 86 6.39 13.21 -10.24
CA GLN A 86 6.30 14.21 -11.31
C GLN A 86 6.55 15.63 -10.80
N ASN A 87 6.05 15.94 -9.60
CA ASN A 87 6.25 17.23 -8.95
C ASN A 87 6.70 17.05 -7.48
N PRO A 88 7.97 16.63 -7.27
CA PRO A 88 8.44 16.31 -5.94
C PRO A 88 8.59 17.57 -5.08
N PHE A 89 8.15 17.48 -3.83
CA PHE A 89 8.25 18.57 -2.87
C PHE A 89 9.70 19.07 -2.77
N PRO A 90 9.97 20.38 -2.91
CA PRO A 90 11.35 20.89 -2.98
C PRO A 90 12.23 20.44 -1.81
N ILE A 91 11.67 20.42 -0.60
CA ILE A 91 12.39 20.04 0.62
C ILE A 91 12.74 18.54 0.70
N PHE A 92 11.99 17.68 0.00
CA PHE A 92 12.19 16.22 -0.03
C PHE A 92 12.54 15.69 -1.42
N ARG A 93 12.92 16.57 -2.35
CA ARG A 93 13.08 16.23 -3.76
C ARG A 93 14.09 15.10 -3.96
N LYS A 94 15.23 15.20 -3.28
CA LYS A 94 16.31 14.22 -3.37
C LYS A 94 15.88 12.87 -2.81
N GLU A 95 15.22 12.87 -1.67
CA GLU A 95 14.74 11.70 -0.94
C GLU A 95 13.67 10.96 -1.73
N ILE A 96 12.70 11.69 -2.29
CA ILE A 96 11.62 11.14 -3.13
C ILE A 96 12.22 10.46 -4.36
N ILE A 97 13.04 11.17 -5.13
CA ILE A 97 13.63 10.63 -6.36
C ILE A 97 14.49 9.42 -6.04
N LYS A 98 15.37 9.52 -5.03
CA LYS A 98 16.23 8.41 -4.61
C LYS A 98 15.41 7.19 -4.20
N HIS A 99 14.39 7.37 -3.36
CA HIS A 99 13.53 6.28 -2.92
C HIS A 99 12.86 5.58 -4.11
N CYS A 100 12.29 6.35 -5.05
CA CYS A 100 11.64 5.78 -6.22
C CYS A 100 12.64 5.05 -7.14
N VAL A 101 13.81 5.61 -7.40
CA VAL A 101 14.86 4.93 -8.19
C VAL A 101 15.28 3.62 -7.53
N ASP A 102 15.50 3.62 -6.21
CA ASP A 102 16.00 2.45 -5.48
C ASP A 102 14.93 1.35 -5.33
N LYS A 103 13.65 1.72 -5.20
CA LYS A 103 12.58 0.80 -4.78
C LYS A 103 11.51 0.50 -5.84
N CYS A 104 11.28 1.38 -6.81
CA CYS A 104 10.17 1.22 -7.76
C CYS A 104 10.28 -0.09 -8.56
N LYS A 105 11.47 -0.55 -8.96
CA LYS A 105 11.61 -1.81 -9.70
C LYS A 105 11.03 -3.00 -8.91
N LYS A 106 11.37 -3.12 -7.63
CA LYS A 106 10.86 -4.19 -6.76
C LYS A 106 9.36 -4.02 -6.51
N TYR A 107 8.91 -2.79 -6.29
CA TYR A 107 7.51 -2.49 -6.03
C TYR A 107 6.61 -2.79 -7.24
N LEU A 108 7.01 -2.36 -8.44
CA LEU A 108 6.25 -2.64 -9.67
C LEU A 108 6.19 -4.14 -9.99
N SER A 109 7.28 -4.88 -9.71
CA SER A 109 7.26 -6.35 -9.85
C SER A 109 6.26 -7.00 -8.89
N LEU A 110 6.17 -6.51 -7.65
CA LEU A 110 5.19 -7.00 -6.68
C LEU A 110 3.75 -6.72 -7.15
N LEU A 111 3.50 -5.50 -7.64
CA LEU A 111 2.17 -5.12 -8.14
C LEU A 111 1.77 -5.91 -9.39
N GLU A 112 2.71 -6.21 -10.30
CA GLU A 112 2.40 -7.05 -11.46
C GLU A 112 2.05 -8.48 -11.02
N ASN A 113 2.78 -9.04 -10.05
CA ASN A 113 2.45 -10.35 -9.48
C ASN A 113 1.04 -10.36 -8.87
N TRP A 114 0.66 -9.30 -8.14
CA TRP A 114 -0.70 -9.21 -7.59
C TRP A 114 -1.76 -9.01 -8.69
N ALA A 115 -1.44 -8.25 -9.73
CA ALA A 115 -2.31 -8.04 -10.88
C ALA A 115 -2.50 -9.30 -11.75
N SER A 116 -1.66 -10.34 -11.60
CA SER A 116 -1.88 -11.63 -12.26
C SER A 116 -2.79 -12.58 -11.48
N LEU A 117 -3.16 -12.26 -10.22
CA LEU A 117 -3.98 -13.12 -9.36
C LEU A 117 -5.47 -12.97 -9.66
N ASP A 118 -5.88 -13.25 -10.90
CA ASP A 118 -7.29 -13.32 -11.28
C ASP A 118 -8.01 -14.54 -10.65
N SER A 119 -9.32 -14.68 -10.90
CA SER A 119 -10.10 -15.79 -10.34
C SER A 119 -9.56 -17.16 -10.71
N VAL A 120 -9.01 -17.33 -11.91
CA VAL A 120 -8.49 -18.64 -12.36
C VAL A 120 -7.17 -18.94 -11.65
N GLU A 121 -6.25 -17.98 -11.64
CA GLU A 121 -4.95 -18.16 -11.01
C GLU A 121 -5.05 -18.30 -9.49
N TYR A 122 -5.96 -17.54 -8.87
CA TYR A 122 -6.20 -17.64 -7.43
C TYR A 122 -6.73 -19.01 -7.02
N GLU A 123 -7.73 -19.55 -7.74
CA GLU A 123 -8.25 -20.90 -7.47
C GLU A 123 -7.21 -21.99 -7.74
N ARG A 124 -6.37 -21.82 -8.78
CA ARG A 124 -5.24 -22.72 -9.05
C ARG A 124 -4.27 -22.78 -7.86
N ILE A 125 -3.85 -21.62 -7.35
CA ILE A 125 -2.92 -21.53 -6.20
C ILE A 125 -3.56 -22.13 -4.94
N LYS A 126 -4.84 -21.83 -4.70
CA LYS A 126 -5.61 -22.35 -3.56
C LYS A 126 -5.73 -23.88 -3.59
N ALA A 127 -5.96 -24.48 -4.76
CA ALA A 127 -6.02 -25.93 -4.94
C ALA A 127 -4.66 -26.62 -4.70
N ILE A 128 -3.57 -25.98 -5.13
CA ILE A 128 -2.20 -26.47 -4.85
C ILE A 128 -1.91 -26.44 -3.34
N ASP A 129 -2.39 -25.43 -2.63
CA ASP A 129 -2.16 -25.33 -1.19
C ASP A 129 -2.87 -26.44 -0.40
N GLN A 130 -4.11 -26.78 -0.77
CA GLN A 130 -4.88 -27.85 -0.14
C GLN A 130 -4.31 -29.26 -0.41
N SER A 131 -3.54 -29.42 -1.49
CA SER A 131 -2.90 -30.71 -1.87
C SER A 131 -1.48 -30.88 -1.32
N SER A 132 -0.83 -29.81 -0.88
CA SER A 132 0.57 -29.81 -0.44
C SER A 132 0.69 -29.89 1.08
N SER A 133 0.39 -31.05 1.66
CA SER A 133 0.81 -31.35 3.03
C SER A 133 2.33 -31.58 3.02
N SER A 134 3.10 -30.67 3.63
CA SER A 134 4.57 -30.73 3.81
C SER A 134 5.47 -30.39 2.60
N SER A 135 5.84 -29.11 2.48
CA SER A 135 7.15 -28.53 2.09
C SER A 135 6.98 -27.23 1.29
N SER A 136 7.83 -26.23 1.55
CA SER A 136 7.94 -24.88 0.94
C SER A 136 7.06 -23.73 1.51
N THR A 137 7.15 -23.48 2.83
CA THR A 137 6.53 -22.32 3.50
C THR A 137 7.10 -20.96 3.08
N GLU A 138 8.31 -20.91 2.50
CA GLU A 138 8.98 -19.64 2.17
C GLU A 138 8.69 -19.11 0.76
N GLU A 139 8.64 -19.96 -0.28
CA GLU A 139 8.32 -19.53 -1.65
C GLU A 139 6.84 -19.12 -1.80
N LYS A 140 5.92 -19.79 -1.08
CA LYS A 140 4.48 -19.49 -1.10
C LYS A 140 4.12 -18.12 -0.52
N LYS A 141 4.87 -17.67 0.51
CA LYS A 141 4.67 -16.35 1.15
C LYS A 141 4.94 -15.18 0.21
N LEU A 142 5.67 -15.41 -0.89
CA LEU A 142 5.98 -14.38 -1.88
C LEU A 142 4.90 -14.23 -2.96
N LEU A 143 4.06 -15.25 -3.16
CA LEU A 143 3.07 -15.28 -4.24
C LEU A 143 1.75 -14.62 -3.85
N LEU A 144 1.28 -14.84 -2.62
CA LEU A 144 0.03 -14.25 -2.13
C LEU A 144 0.31 -13.07 -1.18
N PRO A 145 -0.46 -11.97 -1.29
CA PRO A 145 -0.41 -10.89 -0.32
C PRO A 145 -0.83 -11.41 1.08
N GLY A 146 -0.23 -10.85 2.13
CA GLY A 146 -0.59 -11.15 3.52
C GLY A 146 -1.93 -10.57 3.99
N PHE A 147 -2.80 -10.18 3.06
CA PHE A 147 -4.08 -9.53 3.29
C PHE A 147 -5.05 -9.85 2.15
N SER A 148 -6.33 -9.59 2.39
CA SER A 148 -7.42 -9.83 1.43
C SER A 148 -7.26 -8.96 0.18
N LEU A 149 -6.84 -9.55 -0.94
CA LEU A 149 -6.72 -8.86 -2.23
C LEU A 149 -7.17 -9.74 -3.42
N PRO A 150 -6.64 -10.98 -3.61
CA PRO A 150 -7.12 -11.88 -4.65
C PRO A 150 -8.50 -12.47 -4.34
N PRO A 151 -9.31 -12.83 -5.34
CA PRO A 151 -9.04 -12.66 -6.78
C PRO A 151 -9.23 -11.20 -7.21
N VAL A 152 -8.35 -10.67 -8.06
CA VAL A 152 -8.40 -9.24 -8.44
C VAL A 152 -9.29 -8.95 -9.63
N SER A 153 -10.00 -7.81 -9.59
CA SER A 153 -10.87 -7.36 -10.67
C SER A 153 -10.11 -6.98 -11.93
N LYS A 154 -10.78 -7.02 -13.10
CA LYS A 154 -10.17 -6.57 -14.36
C LYS A 154 -9.77 -5.09 -14.33
N GLY A 155 -10.55 -4.27 -13.62
CA GLY A 155 -10.27 -2.85 -13.44
C GLY A 155 -8.96 -2.61 -12.69
N PHE A 156 -8.73 -3.37 -11.61
CA PHE A 156 -7.46 -3.34 -10.88
C PHE A 156 -6.28 -3.70 -11.78
N GLN A 157 -6.37 -4.82 -12.52
CA GLN A 157 -5.30 -5.25 -13.41
C GLN A 157 -4.90 -4.18 -14.44
N LEU A 158 -5.91 -3.56 -15.08
CA LEU A 158 -5.69 -2.52 -16.07
C LEU A 158 -5.09 -1.26 -15.44
N SER A 159 -5.58 -0.86 -14.27
CA SER A 159 -5.08 0.30 -13.54
C SER A 159 -3.62 0.14 -13.15
N ILE A 160 -3.26 -1.01 -12.54
CA ILE A 160 -1.89 -1.33 -12.16
C ILE A 160 -0.97 -1.32 -13.37
N ARG A 161 -1.29 -2.06 -14.44
CA ARG A 161 -0.43 -2.13 -15.62
C ARG A 161 -0.20 -0.76 -16.26
N ARG A 162 -1.28 0.04 -16.41
CA ARG A 162 -1.19 1.38 -16.99
C ARG A 162 -0.30 2.30 -16.15
N HIS A 163 -0.54 2.36 -14.84
CA HIS A 163 0.22 3.23 -13.95
C HIS A 163 1.67 2.74 -13.77
N SER A 164 1.92 1.43 -13.77
CA SER A 164 3.27 0.85 -13.74
C SER A 164 4.12 1.31 -14.91
N ILE A 165 3.56 1.35 -16.12
CA ILE A 165 4.25 1.87 -17.31
C ILE A 165 4.61 3.35 -17.13
N VAL A 166 3.64 4.16 -16.69
CA VAL A 166 3.85 5.60 -16.47
C VAL A 166 4.96 5.85 -15.44
N LEU A 167 4.87 5.20 -14.27
CA LEU A 167 5.87 5.35 -13.22
C LEU A 167 7.25 4.89 -13.71
N SER A 168 7.34 3.74 -14.36
CA SER A 168 8.59 3.21 -14.90
C SER A 168 9.27 4.19 -15.87
N ASN A 169 8.50 4.83 -16.76
CA ASN A 169 9.03 5.80 -17.69
C ASN A 169 9.55 7.07 -16.98
N ILE A 170 8.85 7.55 -15.95
CA ILE A 170 9.32 8.69 -15.15
C ILE A 170 10.60 8.34 -14.40
N ILE A 171 10.70 7.15 -13.81
CA ILE A 171 11.92 6.74 -13.09
C ILE A 171 13.11 6.59 -14.04
N LYS A 172 12.90 6.06 -15.26
CA LYS A 172 13.95 5.99 -16.28
C LYS A 172 14.49 7.37 -16.64
N SER A 173 13.63 8.36 -16.85
CA SER A 173 14.12 9.71 -17.19
C SER A 173 14.99 10.32 -16.08
N TYR A 174 14.68 10.06 -14.80
CA TYR A 174 15.54 10.48 -13.69
C TYR A 174 16.88 9.73 -13.64
N ILE A 175 16.90 8.44 -14.00
CA ILE A 175 18.13 7.66 -14.07
C ILE A 175 19.02 8.20 -15.20
N ASP A 176 18.45 8.41 -16.39
CA ASP A 176 19.18 8.89 -17.56
C ASP A 176 19.77 10.29 -17.34
N LEU A 177 19.00 11.20 -16.71
CA LEU A 177 19.48 12.54 -16.32
C LEU A 177 20.69 12.47 -15.37
N ASN A 178 20.67 11.57 -14.38
CA ASN A 178 21.76 11.42 -13.43
C ASN A 178 23.02 10.79 -14.06
N TYR A 179 22.89 10.01 -15.14
CA TYR A 179 24.03 9.51 -15.89
C TYR A 179 24.72 10.63 -16.67
N THR A 180 23.95 11.53 -17.30
CA THR A 180 24.51 12.66 -18.06
C THR A 180 25.26 13.68 -17.20
N THR A 181 24.84 13.92 -15.96
CA THR A 181 25.48 14.90 -15.06
C THR A 181 26.76 14.40 -14.38
N ASN A 182 27.07 13.10 -14.45
CA ASN A 182 28.27 12.51 -13.84
C ASN A 182 29.38 12.22 -14.87
N THR A 183 29.15 12.54 -16.14
CA THR A 183 30.10 12.32 -17.25
C THR A 183 30.73 13.60 -17.79
N GLU A 184 30.46 14.75 -17.16
CA GLU A 184 31.12 16.05 -17.40
C GLU A 184 31.98 16.42 -16.19
#